data_AF-A0A8S3BDZ5-F1
#
_entry.id   AF-A0A8S3BDZ5-F1
#
_cell.length_a   1.000
_cell.length_b   1.000
_cell.length_c   1.000
_cell.angle_alpha   90.00
_cell.angle_beta   90.00
_cell.angle_gamma   90.00
#
_symmetry.space_group_name_H-M   'P 1'
#
loop_
_entity.id
_entity.type
_entity.pdbx_description
1 polymer ?
#
loop_
_entity_poly.entity_id
_entity_poly.type
_entity_poly.pdbx_seq_one_letter_code
_entity_poly.pdbx_strand_id
1 'polypeptide(L)' 'MSNRNPLSKWSHGHLVLLGDAAHPMLQYAGQGAAQALEDADALVSAYKKYGSLSLDAVFREYE' A
#
# COMPACT_ATOMS: atom_id res chain seq x y z
N MET A 1 14.37 -2.66 -6.17
CA MET A 1 14.13 -2.29 -4.76
C MET A 1 15.11 -1.20 -4.40
N SER A 2 14.65 -0.01 -3.99
CA SER A 2 15.53 1.11 -3.65
C SER A 2 16.41 0.82 -2.43
N ASN A 3 17.42 1.67 -2.18
CA ASN A 3 18.33 1.59 -1.03
C ASN A 3 17.65 1.93 0.33
N ARG A 4 16.33 1.75 0.44
CA ARG A 4 15.55 1.97 1.67
C ARG A 4 15.01 0.64 2.14
N ASN A 5 15.18 0.35 3.43
CA ASN A 5 14.53 -0.79 4.04
C ASN A 5 13.01 -0.61 4.00
N PRO A 6 12.23 -1.68 3.74
CA PRO A 6 10.78 -1.63 3.85
C PRO A 6 10.36 -1.16 5.25
N LEU A 7 9.33 -0.32 5.31
CA LEU A 7 8.70 0.03 6.59
C LEU A 7 8.02 -1.21 7.18
N SER A 8 8.01 -1.33 8.51
CA SER A 8 7.31 -2.42 9.20
C SER A 8 5.79 -2.29 9.18
N LYS A 9 5.28 -1.10 8.82
CA LYS A 9 3.86 -0.77 8.69
C LYS A 9 3.70 0.41 7.75
N TRP A 10 2.66 0.42 6.92
CA TRP A 10 2.36 1.51 5.98
C TRP A 10 1.22 2.43 6.43
N SER A 11 0.48 2.05 7.48
CA SER A 11 -0.64 2.82 8.03
C SER A 11 -0.43 3.35 9.44
N HIS A 12 -1.00 4.52 9.67
CA HIS A 12 -1.13 5.14 10.98
C HIS A 12 -2.47 5.87 11.09
N GLY A 13 -3.31 5.45 12.05
CA GLY A 13 -4.66 6.01 12.22
C GLY A 13 -5.49 5.82 10.96
N HIS A 14 -5.87 6.92 10.30
CA HIS A 14 -6.73 6.94 9.11
C HIS A 14 -5.94 7.17 7.81
N LEU A 15 -4.61 6.99 7.86
CA LEU A 15 -3.70 7.26 6.75
C LEU A 15 -2.90 6.01 6.42
N VAL A 16 -2.71 5.75 5.12
CA VAL A 16 -1.93 4.62 4.60
C VAL A 16 -1.09 5.07 3.40
N LEU A 17 0.13 4.54 3.28
CA LEU A 17 1.04 4.77 2.16
C LEU A 17 0.83 3.71 1.07
N LEU A 18 0.96 4.12 -0.19
CA LEU A 18 1.01 3.23 -1.36
C LEU A 18 1.99 3.76 -2.41
N GLY A 19 2.33 2.95 -3.40
CA GLY A 19 3.25 3.31 -4.49
C GLY A 19 4.62 3.72 -3.96
N ASP A 20 5.26 4.67 -4.65
CA ASP A 20 6.60 5.14 -4.27
C ASP A 20 6.71 5.75 -2.86
N ALA A 21 5.59 6.12 -2.23
CA ALA A 21 5.59 6.55 -0.84
C ALA A 21 5.79 5.38 0.14
N ALA A 22 5.33 4.18 -0.22
CA ALA A 22 5.49 2.95 0.54
C ALA A 22 6.73 2.15 0.10
N HIS A 23 6.93 2.01 -1.21
CA HIS A 23 7.95 1.14 -1.82
C HIS A 23 8.63 1.79 -3.03
N PRO A 24 9.44 2.83 -2.82
CA PRO A 24 10.12 3.52 -3.91
C PRO A 24 10.97 2.55 -4.73
N MET A 25 10.71 2.53 -6.04
CA MET A 25 11.33 1.62 -6.97
C MET A 25 12.47 2.29 -7.76
N LEU A 26 13.41 1.48 -8.26
CA LEU A 26 14.44 1.99 -9.15
C LEU A 26 13.81 2.25 -10.53
N GLN A 27 14.03 3.45 -11.08
CA GLN A 27 13.38 3.91 -12.32
C GLN A 27 13.55 2.94 -13.50
N TYR A 28 14.70 2.25 -13.58
CA TYR A 28 15.00 1.28 -14.64
C TYR A 28 14.30 -0.07 -14.50
N ALA A 29 13.67 -0.35 -13.36
CA ALA A 29 12.90 -1.58 -13.18
C ALA A 29 11.56 -1.55 -13.92
N GLY A 30 11.04 -0.35 -14.27
CA GLY A 30 9.85 -0.20 -15.12
C GLY A 30 8.53 -0.68 -14.51
N GLN A 31 8.49 -1.09 -13.24
CA GLN A 31 7.30 -1.67 -12.60
C GLN A 31 6.63 -0.75 -11.57
N GLY A 32 7.21 0.41 -11.23
CA GLY A 32 6.67 1.26 -10.15
C GLY A 32 5.22 1.67 -10.37
N ALA A 33 4.84 2.00 -11.60
CA ALA A 33 3.44 2.34 -11.94
C ALA A 33 2.50 1.13 -11.85
N ALA A 34 2.93 -0.04 -12.30
CA ALA A 34 2.13 -1.27 -12.21
C ALA A 34 1.90 -1.67 -10.75
N GLN A 35 2.95 -1.64 -9.93
CA GLN A 35 2.85 -1.93 -8.49
C GLN A 35 1.95 -0.92 -7.76
N ALA A 36 2.03 0.38 -8.09
CA ALA A 36 1.12 1.37 -7.51
C ALA A 36 -0.36 1.12 -7.88
N LEU A 37 -0.63 0.57 -9.07
CA LEU A 37 -1.99 0.15 -9.46
C LEU A 37 -2.45 -1.10 -8.70
N GLU A 38 -1.56 -2.07 -8.51
CA GLU A 38 -1.83 -3.26 -7.70
C GLU A 38 -2.14 -2.88 -6.24
N ASP A 39 -1.41 -1.93 -5.67
CA ASP A 39 -1.71 -1.40 -4.33
C ASP A 39 -3.11 -0.81 -4.25
N ALA A 40 -3.51 -0.02 -5.25
CA ALA A 40 -4.81 0.63 -5.28
C ALA A 40 -5.94 -0.42 -5.35
N ASP A 41 -5.77 -1.46 -6.16
CA ASP A 41 -6.74 -2.56 -6.26
C ASP A 41 -6.83 -3.36 -4.95
N ALA A 42 -5.69 -3.66 -4.33
CA ALA A 42 -5.63 -4.33 -3.03
C ALA A 42 -6.33 -3.51 -1.93
N LEU A 43 -6.06 -2.20 -1.86
CA LEU A 43 -6.68 -1.30 -0.88
C LEU A 43 -8.20 -1.20 -1.06
N VAL A 44 -8.67 -1.06 -2.31
CA VAL A 44 -10.11 -1.01 -2.62
C VAL A 44 -10.78 -2.33 -2.27
N SER A 45 -10.13 -3.46 -2.55
CA SER A 45 -10.64 -4.79 -2.22
C SER A 45 -10.77 -5.00 -0.70
N ALA A 46 -9.76 -4.60 0.08
CA ALA A 46 -9.83 -4.60 1.54
C ALA A 46 -10.94 -3.68 2.05
N TYR A 47 -11.08 -2.48 1.47
CA TYR A 47 -12.11 -1.53 1.87
C TYR A 47 -13.53 -2.05 1.61
N LYS A 48 -13.77 -2.71 0.47
CA LYS A 48 -15.07 -3.33 0.19
C LYS A 48 -15.45 -4.40 1.23
N LYS A 49 -14.46 -5.10 1.77
CA LYS A 49 -14.64 -6.20 2.73
C LYS A 49 -14.86 -5.70 4.17
N TYR A 50 -14.13 -4.67 4.59
CA TYR A 50 -14.10 -4.23 6.00
C TYR A 50 -14.42 -2.76 6.25
N GLY A 51 -14.63 -1.94 5.21
CA GLY A 51 -14.77 -0.49 5.32
C GLY A 51 -15.97 -0.02 6.15
N SER A 52 -17.01 -0.84 6.30
CA SER A 52 -18.14 -0.59 7.21
C SER A 52 -17.86 -0.94 8.67
N LEU A 53 -16.78 -1.69 8.94
CA LEU A 53 -16.42 -2.20 10.27
C LEU A 53 -15.32 -1.35 10.91
N SER A 54 -14.18 -1.20 10.23
CA SER A 54 -13.02 -0.48 10.76
C SER A 54 -11.95 -0.24 9.69
N LEU A 55 -11.37 0.96 9.67
CA LEU A 55 -10.21 1.26 8.83
C LEU A 55 -8.95 0.50 9.26
N ASP A 56 -8.78 0.18 10.54
CA ASP A 56 -7.66 -0.64 10.99
C ASP A 56 -7.73 -2.06 10.40
N ALA A 57 -8.94 -2.60 10.24
CA ALA A 57 -9.15 -3.90 9.60
C ALA A 57 -8.87 -3.83 8.09
N VAL A 58 -9.24 -2.72 7.44
CA VAL A 58 -8.91 -2.47 6.03
C VAL A 58 -7.39 -2.43 5.84
N PHE A 59 -6.68 -1.62 6.64
CA PHE A 59 -5.24 -1.45 6.49
C PHE A 59 -4.46 -2.72 6.85
N ARG A 60 -4.93 -3.51 7.82
CA ARG A 60 -4.32 -4.81 8.15
C ARG A 60 -4.47 -5.86 7.06
N GLU A 61 -5.50 -5.78 6.23
CA GLU A 61 -5.64 -6.68 5.07
C GLU A 61 -4.83 -6.18 3.86
N TYR A 62 -4.71 -4.86 3.71
CA TYR A 62 -3.98 -4.24 2.59
C TYR A 62 -2.45 -4.43 2.68
N GLU A 63 -1.88 -4.27 3.87
CA GLU A 63 -0.43 -4.37 4.13
C GLU A 63 0.07 -5.81 4.29
#